data_AF-A0A6J0Z0N6-F1
#
_entry.id   AF-A0A6J0Z0N6-F1
#
_cell.length_a   1.000
_cell.length_b   1.000
_cell.length_c   1.000
_cell.angle_alpha   90.00
_cell.angle_beta   90.00
_cell.angle_gamma   90.00
#
_symmetry.space_group_name_H-M   'P 1'
#
loop_
_entity.id
_entity.type
_entity.pdbx_description
1 polymer ?
#
loop_
_entity_poly.entity_id
_entity_poly.type
_entity_poly.pdbx_seq_one_letter_code
_entity_poly.pdbx_strand_id
1 'polypeptide(L)'
;MVSERPEDISECDRLLLLRNKLIFKNVETNLLVEDQEKREEEDFEEKKAIKKRIKELKFLDSKTAQNLSIFLSSFRVPYEEIKMMILEVDEAQLAESMIQNLIKHLPDQEQLNSLSQYQSEYSNLSDPEQFAVVMSSVKRLRPRLSAVLFKLQFEEQVNSIKPDIMAVSAACEDIRRSRGFSKLLELVLLMGNYMNAGSRNAQTFGFNLSSLCKLKDTKSADQKTTLLHFLVEVCEEKHPDILNFVDDLGHLDKASKVSVETLEKNLKQMGRQLQQLEKDLKIFPPPEDSHDKFVTKMSSFVISAKEQYEKLSKLHENMDKLYQNIMAYYAIDVKKVSLEDFLTDLNNFRTMFMQAMKENFKKREEEEKEKRARIAKELAEKERLERQQKKKRLLEMKT
;
A
#
# COMPACT_ATOMS: atom_id res chain seq x y z
N MET A 1 -4.61 71.79 6.09
CA MET A 1 -5.84 71.22 5.52
C MET A 1 -5.41 70.10 4.59
N VAL A 2 -5.57 68.87 5.06
CA VAL A 2 -5.05 67.64 4.45
C VAL A 2 -5.93 67.29 3.25
N SER A 3 -5.34 67.25 2.06
CA SER A 3 -5.93 66.63 0.87
C SER A 3 -5.39 65.20 0.76
N GLU A 4 -6.15 64.21 1.21
CA GLU A 4 -5.83 62.81 0.96
C GLU A 4 -6.29 62.43 -0.46
N ARG A 5 -5.34 61.90 -1.22
CA ARG A 5 -5.56 61.23 -2.51
C ARG A 5 -6.27 59.89 -2.24
N PRO A 6 -7.22 59.45 -3.08
CA PRO A 6 -7.78 58.11 -2.97
C PRO A 6 -6.70 57.07 -3.32
N GLU A 7 -6.45 56.14 -2.41
CA GLU A 7 -5.54 55.02 -2.60
C GLU A 7 -6.06 54.08 -3.71
N ASP A 8 -5.20 53.80 -4.68
CA ASP A 8 -5.43 52.82 -5.73
C ASP A 8 -5.55 51.42 -5.12
N ILE A 9 -6.78 50.92 -5.03
CA ILE A 9 -7.09 49.53 -4.68
C ILE A 9 -6.49 48.62 -5.74
N SER A 10 -5.57 47.74 -5.33
CA SER A 10 -4.89 46.81 -6.24
C SER A 10 -5.90 45.93 -6.99
N GLU A 11 -5.57 45.52 -8.21
CA GLU A 11 -6.43 44.67 -9.04
C GLU A 11 -6.77 43.33 -8.35
N CYS A 12 -5.89 42.85 -7.46
CA CYS A 12 -6.14 41.70 -6.59
C CYS A 12 -7.28 41.93 -5.60
N ASP A 13 -7.39 43.12 -5.01
CA ASP A 13 -8.44 43.45 -4.06
C ASP A 13 -9.81 43.61 -4.74
N ARG A 14 -9.83 44.07 -5.99
CA ARG A 14 -11.06 44.08 -6.81
C ARG A 14 -11.54 42.66 -7.13
N LEU A 15 -10.63 41.74 -7.43
CA LEU A 15 -10.97 40.32 -7.67
C LEU A 15 -11.44 39.61 -6.39
N LEU A 16 -10.87 39.93 -5.24
CA LEU A 16 -11.34 39.45 -3.93
C LEU A 16 -12.73 39.98 -3.59
N LEU A 17 -13.01 41.26 -3.85
CA LEU A 17 -14.35 41.84 -3.67
C LEU A 17 -15.39 41.24 -4.62
N LEU A 18 -15.03 40.96 -5.88
CA LEU A 18 -15.89 40.29 -6.85
C LEU A 18 -16.17 38.83 -6.46
N ARG A 19 -15.14 38.10 -6.01
CA ARG A 19 -15.29 36.73 -5.51
C ARG A 19 -16.16 36.68 -4.26
N ASN A 20 -15.97 37.61 -3.33
CA ASN A 20 -16.82 37.71 -2.14
C ASN A 20 -18.25 38.10 -2.49
N LYS A 21 -18.48 39.03 -3.43
CA LYS A 21 -19.83 39.34 -3.93
C LYS A 21 -20.52 38.13 -4.57
N LEU A 22 -19.81 37.29 -5.33
CA LEU A 22 -20.35 36.04 -5.87
C LEU A 22 -20.70 35.01 -4.78
N ILE A 23 -19.86 34.90 -3.75
CA ILE A 23 -20.12 34.03 -2.59
C ILE A 23 -21.34 34.52 -1.81
N PHE A 24 -21.45 35.82 -1.55
CA PHE A 24 -22.59 36.39 -0.80
C PHE A 24 -23.88 36.39 -1.63
N LYS A 25 -23.82 36.55 -2.96
CA LYS A 25 -24.99 36.41 -3.83
C LYS A 25 -25.52 34.97 -3.85
N ASN A 26 -24.64 33.97 -3.81
CA ASN A 26 -25.02 32.56 -3.66
C ASN A 26 -25.64 32.26 -2.29
N VAL A 27 -25.21 32.97 -1.24
CA VAL A 27 -25.78 32.85 0.11
C VAL A 27 -27.16 33.52 0.19
N GLU A 28 -27.36 34.68 -0.45
CA GLU A 28 -28.67 35.33 -0.56
C GLU A 28 -29.67 34.50 -1.38
N THR A 29 -29.27 33.90 -2.49
CA THR A 29 -30.15 32.98 -3.26
C THR A 29 -30.47 31.68 -2.52
N ASN A 30 -29.67 31.28 -1.52
CA ASN A 30 -29.92 30.07 -0.73
C ASN A 30 -30.67 30.36 0.59
N LEU A 31 -30.88 31.62 0.98
CA LEU A 31 -31.49 32.01 2.27
C LEU A 31 -32.76 32.87 2.14
N LEU A 32 -33.21 33.22 0.93
CA LEU A 32 -34.47 33.93 0.73
C LEU A 32 -35.66 32.95 0.73
N VAL A 33 -36.59 33.21 1.64
CA VAL A 33 -37.72 32.36 2.08
C VAL A 33 -38.91 32.34 1.08
N GLU A 34 -38.83 33.04 -0.06
CA GLU A 34 -39.98 33.19 -0.98
C GLU A 34 -40.20 32.03 -1.97
N ASP A 35 -39.30 31.04 -2.02
CA ASP A 35 -39.47 29.81 -2.85
C ASP A 35 -39.84 28.57 -2.02
N GLN A 36 -40.03 28.71 -0.70
CA GLN A 36 -40.42 27.58 0.15
C GLN A 36 -41.85 27.12 -0.11
N GLU A 37 -42.81 28.00 -0.43
CA GLU A 37 -44.19 27.54 -0.68
C GLU A 37 -44.32 26.71 -1.96
N LYS A 38 -43.60 27.05 -3.04
CA LYS A 38 -43.59 26.24 -4.28
C LYS A 38 -42.80 24.94 -4.13
N ARG A 39 -41.66 24.96 -3.41
CA ARG A 39 -40.90 23.73 -3.12
C ARG A 39 -41.60 22.86 -2.10
N GLU A 40 -42.35 23.42 -1.16
CA GLU A 40 -43.18 22.66 -0.22
C GLU A 40 -44.43 22.13 -0.91
N GLU A 41 -45.03 22.84 -1.87
CA GLU A 41 -46.10 22.28 -2.70
C GLU A 41 -45.60 21.16 -3.62
N GLU A 42 -44.43 21.32 -4.27
CA GLU A 42 -43.80 20.26 -5.07
C GLU A 42 -43.33 19.08 -4.20
N ASP A 43 -42.71 19.32 -3.03
CA ASP A 43 -42.28 18.28 -2.08
C ASP A 43 -43.49 17.66 -1.34
N PHE A 44 -44.62 18.37 -1.19
CA PHE A 44 -45.87 17.82 -0.63
C PHE A 44 -46.67 17.06 -1.68
N GLU A 45 -46.66 17.47 -2.96
CA GLU A 45 -47.16 16.67 -4.08
C GLU A 45 -46.28 15.45 -4.35
N GLU A 46 -44.95 15.57 -4.25
CA GLU A 46 -44.00 14.47 -4.35
C GLU A 46 -44.16 13.54 -3.14
N LYS A 47 -44.30 14.04 -1.91
CA LYS A 47 -44.65 13.24 -0.72
C LYS A 47 -46.05 12.63 -0.78
N LYS A 48 -47.05 13.29 -1.38
CA LYS A 48 -48.38 12.71 -1.63
C LYS A 48 -48.32 11.65 -2.73
N ALA A 49 -47.50 11.83 -3.76
CA ALA A 49 -47.25 10.86 -4.82
C ALA A 49 -46.48 9.65 -4.27
N ILE A 50 -45.49 9.87 -3.40
CA ILE A 50 -44.75 8.83 -2.68
C ILE A 50 -45.68 8.07 -1.72
N LYS A 51 -46.53 8.75 -0.93
CA LYS A 51 -47.54 8.08 -0.08
C LYS A 51 -48.63 7.34 -0.87
N LYS A 52 -48.99 7.79 -2.09
CA LYS A 52 -49.88 7.07 -3.02
C LYS A 52 -49.17 5.94 -3.79
N ARG A 53 -47.84 5.89 -3.80
CA ARG A 53 -47.02 4.91 -4.54
C ARG A 53 -46.31 3.88 -3.65
N ILE A 54 -46.60 3.81 -2.34
CA ILE A 54 -46.15 2.68 -1.50
C ILE A 54 -46.96 1.45 -1.92
N LYS A 55 -46.54 0.84 -3.03
CA LYS A 55 -47.05 -0.44 -3.47
C LYS A 55 -46.53 -1.50 -2.51
N GLU A 56 -47.42 -2.35 -2.03
CA GLU A 56 -47.07 -3.43 -1.11
C GLU A 56 -46.08 -4.40 -1.77
N LEU A 57 -45.10 -4.85 -0.99
CA LEU A 57 -44.20 -5.92 -1.38
C LEU A 57 -44.98 -7.21 -1.55
N LYS A 58 -44.89 -7.81 -2.73
CA LYS A 58 -45.61 -9.05 -3.07
C LYS A 58 -44.71 -10.28 -3.02
N PHE A 59 -43.41 -10.14 -3.31
CA PHE A 59 -42.51 -11.28 -3.52
C PHE A 59 -41.19 -11.19 -2.75
N LEU A 60 -40.58 -9.99 -2.69
CA LEU A 60 -39.30 -9.81 -2.01
C LEU A 60 -39.51 -9.70 -0.50
N ASP A 61 -38.60 -10.29 0.28
CA ASP A 61 -38.58 -10.07 1.72
C ASP A 61 -38.19 -8.61 2.03
N SER A 62 -38.67 -8.11 3.17
CA SER A 62 -38.49 -6.72 3.60
C SER A 62 -37.02 -6.27 3.59
N LYS A 63 -36.08 -7.15 3.96
CA LYS A 63 -34.66 -6.81 4.04
C LYS A 63 -34.04 -6.70 2.64
N THR A 64 -34.31 -7.64 1.74
CA THR A 64 -33.83 -7.58 0.35
C THR A 64 -34.40 -6.37 -0.38
N ALA A 65 -35.70 -6.14 -0.25
CA ALA A 65 -36.37 -4.98 -0.81
C ALA A 65 -35.79 -3.65 -0.28
N GLN A 66 -35.56 -3.54 1.03
CA GLN A 66 -34.96 -2.35 1.62
C GLN A 66 -33.54 -2.10 1.11
N ASN A 67 -32.71 -3.14 1.02
CA ASN A 67 -31.35 -3.02 0.50
C ASN A 67 -31.32 -2.56 -0.96
N LEU A 68 -32.19 -3.13 -1.79
CA LEU A 68 -32.33 -2.71 -3.19
C LEU A 68 -32.83 -1.27 -3.28
N SER A 69 -33.82 -0.86 -2.50
CA SER A 69 -34.29 0.52 -2.46
C SER A 69 -33.19 1.52 -2.09
N ILE A 70 -32.34 1.17 -1.11
CA ILE A 70 -31.18 1.99 -0.73
C ILE A 70 -30.19 2.10 -1.90
N PHE A 71 -29.86 0.98 -2.55
CA PHE A 71 -28.99 0.96 -3.72
C PHE A 71 -29.54 1.83 -4.86
N LEU A 72 -30.81 1.64 -5.23
CA LEU A 72 -31.46 2.36 -6.33
C LEU A 72 -31.57 3.87 -6.06
N SER A 73 -31.85 4.26 -4.82
CA SER A 73 -31.92 5.68 -4.43
C SER A 73 -30.57 6.41 -4.51
N SER A 74 -29.48 5.65 -4.38
CA SER A 74 -28.10 6.16 -4.47
C SER A 74 -27.63 6.27 -5.92
N PHE A 75 -28.04 5.34 -6.78
CA PHE A 75 -27.56 5.29 -8.17
C PHE A 75 -28.40 6.15 -9.12
N ARG A 76 -29.72 6.34 -8.87
CA ARG A 76 -30.63 7.23 -9.64
C ARG A 76 -30.56 7.10 -11.17
N VAL A 77 -30.29 5.91 -11.67
CA VAL A 77 -30.28 5.57 -13.10
C VAL A 77 -31.51 4.72 -13.43
N PRO A 78 -32.16 4.89 -14.60
CA PRO A 78 -33.21 4.01 -15.09
C PRO A 78 -32.80 2.53 -15.08
N TYR A 79 -33.71 1.64 -14.66
CA TYR A 79 -33.39 0.21 -14.51
C TYR A 79 -32.98 -0.46 -15.82
N GLU A 80 -33.57 -0.04 -16.93
CA GLU A 80 -33.21 -0.54 -18.27
C GLU A 80 -31.79 -0.09 -18.66
N GLU A 81 -31.37 1.10 -18.23
CA GLU A 81 -30.01 1.58 -18.48
C GLU A 81 -28.99 0.78 -17.66
N ILE A 82 -29.30 0.43 -16.40
CA ILE A 82 -28.47 -0.50 -15.60
C ILE A 82 -28.33 -1.85 -16.32
N LYS A 83 -29.44 -2.39 -16.86
CA LYS A 83 -29.42 -3.62 -17.65
C LYS A 83 -28.53 -3.48 -18.89
N MET A 84 -28.69 -2.39 -19.65
CA MET A 84 -27.86 -2.12 -20.83
C MET A 84 -26.38 -2.04 -20.47
N MET A 85 -26.01 -1.31 -19.41
CA MET A 85 -24.62 -1.24 -18.94
C MET A 85 -24.03 -2.64 -18.66
N ILE A 86 -24.78 -3.53 -18.02
CA ILE A 86 -24.37 -4.91 -17.72
C ILE A 86 -24.22 -5.74 -19.01
N LEU A 87 -25.19 -5.65 -19.93
CA LEU A 87 -25.17 -6.38 -21.20
C LEU A 87 -24.03 -5.92 -22.11
N GLU A 88 -23.80 -4.61 -22.15
CA GLU A 88 -22.76 -3.98 -22.95
C GLU A 88 -21.39 -4.05 -22.29
N VAL A 89 -21.29 -4.39 -21.01
CA VAL A 89 -20.07 -4.30 -20.20
C VAL A 89 -19.45 -2.91 -20.36
N ASP A 90 -20.21 -1.87 -20.02
CA ASP A 90 -19.78 -0.48 -20.11
C ASP A 90 -18.86 -0.11 -18.95
N GLU A 91 -17.54 -0.20 -19.17
CA GLU A 91 -16.50 0.09 -18.19
C GLU A 91 -16.46 1.57 -17.76
N ALA A 92 -17.06 2.49 -18.54
CA ALA A 92 -17.08 3.91 -18.18
C ALA A 92 -18.13 4.22 -17.10
N GLN A 93 -19.20 3.43 -17.05
CA GLN A 93 -20.34 3.66 -16.16
C GLN A 93 -20.45 2.63 -15.05
N LEU A 94 -19.94 1.41 -15.27
CA LEU A 94 -19.93 0.35 -14.27
C LEU A 94 -18.77 0.53 -13.29
N ALA A 95 -19.07 1.14 -12.14
CA ALA A 95 -18.15 1.17 -11.01
C ALA A 95 -18.05 -0.21 -10.31
N GLU A 96 -16.87 -0.54 -9.78
CA GLU A 96 -16.66 -1.77 -9.01
C GLU A 96 -17.65 -1.92 -7.84
N SER A 97 -17.82 -0.86 -7.07
CA SER A 97 -18.72 -0.82 -5.90
C SER A 97 -20.18 -1.07 -6.30
N MET A 98 -20.59 -0.61 -7.49
CA MET A 98 -21.92 -0.87 -8.02
C MET A 98 -22.11 -2.35 -8.28
N ILE A 99 -21.18 -3.01 -8.97
CA ILE A 99 -21.25 -4.45 -9.26
C ILE A 99 -21.21 -5.27 -7.98
N GLN A 100 -20.36 -4.92 -7.01
CA GLN A 100 -20.32 -5.58 -5.71
C GLN A 100 -21.65 -5.49 -4.97
N ASN A 101 -22.28 -4.31 -4.95
CA ASN A 101 -23.59 -4.12 -4.35
C ASN A 101 -24.68 -4.93 -5.07
N LEU A 102 -24.66 -4.97 -6.40
CA LEU A 102 -25.57 -5.81 -7.19
C LEU A 102 -25.40 -7.29 -6.82
N ILE A 103 -24.17 -7.81 -6.80
CA ILE A 103 -23.91 -9.21 -6.40
C ILE A 103 -24.38 -9.46 -4.96
N LYS A 104 -24.19 -8.52 -4.05
CA LYS A 104 -24.55 -8.71 -2.64
C LYS A 104 -26.05 -8.65 -2.38
N HIS A 105 -26.78 -7.79 -3.10
CA HIS A 105 -28.16 -7.43 -2.79
C HIS A 105 -29.20 -7.92 -3.79
N LEU A 106 -28.78 -8.46 -4.94
CA LEU A 106 -29.72 -9.08 -5.87
C LEU A 106 -30.45 -10.25 -5.21
N PRO A 107 -31.75 -10.45 -5.54
CA PRO A 107 -32.47 -11.66 -5.17
C PRO A 107 -31.77 -12.92 -5.73
N ASP A 108 -32.12 -14.08 -5.20
CA ASP A 108 -31.63 -15.33 -5.76
C ASP A 108 -32.28 -15.63 -7.13
N GLN A 109 -31.75 -16.63 -7.84
CA GLN A 109 -32.23 -16.93 -9.19
C GLN A 109 -33.69 -17.43 -9.19
N GLU A 110 -34.14 -18.11 -8.13
CA GLU A 110 -35.51 -18.64 -8.02
C GLU A 110 -36.53 -17.51 -7.84
N GLN A 111 -36.20 -16.53 -7.00
CA GLN A 111 -36.96 -15.30 -6.79
C GLN A 111 -37.00 -14.46 -8.07
N LEU A 112 -35.88 -14.29 -8.77
CA LEU A 112 -35.83 -13.59 -10.06
C LEU A 112 -36.71 -14.28 -11.10
N ASN A 113 -36.65 -15.61 -11.19
CA ASN A 113 -37.49 -16.39 -12.10
C ASN A 113 -38.98 -16.25 -11.76
N SER A 114 -39.33 -16.25 -10.48
CA SER A 114 -40.72 -16.06 -10.04
C SER A 114 -41.23 -14.66 -10.40
N LEU A 115 -40.42 -13.63 -10.14
CA LEU A 115 -40.73 -12.24 -10.49
C LEU A 115 -40.91 -12.03 -12.00
N SER A 116 -40.14 -12.75 -12.83
CA SER A 116 -40.23 -12.65 -14.29
C SER A 116 -41.62 -12.98 -14.85
N GLN A 117 -42.44 -13.75 -14.13
CA GLN A 117 -43.81 -14.11 -14.53
C GLN A 117 -44.80 -12.94 -14.39
N TYR A 118 -44.44 -11.89 -13.66
CA TYR A 118 -45.30 -10.75 -13.34
C TYR A 118 -45.00 -9.51 -14.20
N GLN A 119 -44.37 -9.67 -15.37
CA GLN A 119 -44.11 -8.58 -16.31
C GLN A 119 -45.39 -7.84 -16.74
N SER A 120 -46.53 -8.52 -16.83
CA SER A 120 -47.83 -7.92 -17.14
C SER A 120 -48.35 -6.99 -16.03
N GLU A 121 -47.89 -7.18 -14.78
CA GLU A 121 -48.25 -6.38 -13.62
C GLU A 121 -47.15 -5.40 -13.20
N TYR A 122 -46.18 -5.12 -14.08
CA TYR A 122 -44.99 -4.30 -13.77
C TYR A 122 -45.35 -2.95 -13.12
N SER A 123 -46.37 -2.26 -13.63
CA SER A 123 -46.83 -0.97 -13.10
C SER A 123 -47.48 -1.05 -11.72
N ASN A 124 -47.76 -2.25 -11.20
CA ASN A 124 -48.34 -2.50 -9.87
C ASN A 124 -47.29 -3.01 -8.86
N LEU A 125 -46.05 -3.26 -9.28
CA LEU A 125 -44.95 -3.73 -8.41
C LEU A 125 -44.23 -2.57 -7.72
N SER A 126 -43.68 -2.83 -6.54
CA SER A 126 -42.79 -1.88 -5.84
C SER A 126 -41.51 -1.63 -6.64
N ASP A 127 -40.82 -0.50 -6.44
CA ASP A 127 -39.57 -0.14 -7.13
C ASP A 127 -38.49 -1.25 -7.09
N PRO A 128 -38.17 -1.88 -5.94
CA PRO A 128 -37.18 -2.98 -5.91
C PRO A 128 -37.64 -4.23 -6.68
N GLU A 129 -38.95 -4.50 -6.73
CA GLU A 129 -39.51 -5.60 -7.52
C GLU A 129 -39.50 -5.29 -9.01
N GLN A 130 -39.82 -4.07 -9.41
CA GLN A 130 -39.68 -3.59 -10.80
C GLN A 130 -38.23 -3.75 -11.27
N PHE A 131 -37.26 -3.30 -10.46
CA PHE A 131 -35.85 -3.51 -10.74
C PHE A 131 -35.49 -4.99 -10.90
N ALA A 132 -35.96 -5.84 -9.99
CA ALA A 132 -35.72 -7.27 -10.04
C ALA A 132 -36.35 -7.93 -11.29
N VAL A 133 -37.53 -7.48 -11.74
CA VAL A 133 -38.14 -7.92 -13.00
C VAL A 133 -37.25 -7.56 -14.20
N VAL A 134 -36.75 -6.32 -14.27
CA VAL A 134 -35.83 -5.92 -15.36
C VAL A 134 -34.57 -6.78 -15.34
N MET A 135 -33.96 -6.98 -14.17
CA MET A 135 -32.76 -7.82 -14.01
C MET A 135 -33.02 -9.29 -14.32
N SER A 136 -34.22 -9.81 -14.08
CA SER A 136 -34.58 -11.21 -14.38
C SER A 136 -34.51 -11.54 -15.88
N SER A 137 -34.66 -10.54 -16.75
CA SER A 137 -34.50 -10.70 -18.20
C SER A 137 -33.05 -10.96 -18.63
N VAL A 138 -32.07 -10.65 -17.77
CA VAL A 138 -30.65 -10.85 -18.05
C VAL A 138 -30.28 -12.31 -17.81
N LYS A 139 -30.08 -13.06 -18.91
CA LYS A 139 -29.64 -14.46 -18.82
C LYS A 139 -28.29 -14.56 -18.11
N ARG A 140 -28.15 -15.53 -17.20
CA ARG A 140 -26.90 -15.82 -16.48
C ARG A 140 -26.36 -14.57 -15.74
N LEU A 141 -27.24 -13.76 -15.16
CA LEU A 141 -26.91 -12.51 -14.48
C LEU A 141 -25.76 -12.64 -13.45
N ARG A 142 -25.81 -13.65 -12.58
CA ARG A 142 -24.78 -13.88 -11.54
C ARG A 142 -23.38 -14.13 -12.13
N PRO A 143 -23.20 -15.08 -13.08
CA PRO A 143 -21.96 -15.21 -13.83
C PRO A 143 -21.51 -13.92 -14.53
N ARG A 144 -22.42 -13.15 -15.15
CA ARG A 144 -22.07 -11.88 -15.80
C ARG A 144 -21.47 -10.89 -14.82
N LEU A 145 -22.16 -10.63 -13.72
CA LEU A 145 -21.70 -9.68 -12.71
C LEU A 145 -20.36 -10.09 -12.12
N SER A 146 -20.17 -11.39 -11.85
CA SER A 146 -18.91 -11.92 -11.31
C SER A 146 -17.75 -11.73 -12.31
N ALA A 147 -18.01 -11.96 -13.60
CA ALA A 147 -17.04 -11.76 -14.68
C ALA A 147 -16.70 -10.28 -14.89
N VAL A 148 -17.71 -9.40 -14.86
CA VAL A 148 -17.53 -7.95 -14.96
C VAL A 148 -16.71 -7.44 -13.77
N LEU A 149 -17.05 -7.86 -12.55
CA LEU A 149 -16.29 -7.50 -11.36
C LEU A 149 -14.82 -7.92 -11.48
N PHE A 150 -14.59 -9.16 -11.90
CA PHE A 150 -13.23 -9.65 -12.11
C PHE A 150 -12.47 -8.83 -13.15
N LYS A 151 -13.11 -8.48 -14.28
CA LYS A 151 -12.51 -7.62 -15.30
C LYS A 151 -12.14 -6.23 -14.78
N LEU A 152 -13.02 -5.60 -13.99
CA LEU A 152 -12.76 -4.28 -13.40
C LEU A 152 -11.60 -4.33 -12.38
N GLN A 153 -11.48 -5.41 -11.62
CA GLN A 153 -10.44 -5.56 -10.59
C GLN A 153 -9.11 -6.09 -11.12
N PHE A 154 -9.08 -6.68 -12.33
CA PHE A 154 -7.94 -7.45 -12.81
C PHE A 154 -6.64 -6.64 -12.87
N GLU A 155 -6.70 -5.42 -13.42
CA GLU A 155 -5.52 -4.57 -13.57
C GLU A 155 -4.94 -4.14 -12.21
N GLU A 156 -5.80 -3.78 -11.25
CA GLU A 156 -5.38 -3.46 -9.89
C GLU A 156 -4.77 -4.68 -9.18
N GLN A 157 -5.35 -5.87 -9.35
CA GLN A 157 -4.78 -7.10 -8.81
C GLN A 157 -3.39 -7.39 -9.40
N VAL A 158 -3.19 -7.18 -10.70
CA VAL A 158 -1.86 -7.34 -11.32
C VAL A 158 -0.88 -6.29 -10.78
N ASN A 159 -1.32 -5.04 -10.67
CA ASN A 159 -0.50 -3.92 -10.21
C ASN A 159 -0.19 -3.96 -8.71
N SER A 160 -0.95 -4.71 -7.91
CA SER A 160 -0.65 -4.98 -6.50
C SER A 160 0.29 -6.18 -6.32
N ILE A 161 0.12 -7.26 -7.09
CA ILE A 161 0.93 -8.48 -6.95
C ILE A 161 2.34 -8.29 -7.56
N LYS A 162 2.44 -7.65 -8.72
CA LYS A 162 3.71 -7.56 -9.47
C LYS A 162 4.84 -6.86 -8.70
N PRO A 163 4.64 -5.69 -8.05
CA PRO A 163 5.69 -5.02 -7.30
C PRO A 163 6.25 -5.86 -6.16
N ASP A 164 5.40 -6.64 -5.50
CA ASP A 164 5.81 -7.51 -4.40
C ASP A 164 6.73 -8.64 -4.89
N ILE A 165 6.37 -9.28 -6.00
CA ILE A 165 7.22 -10.30 -6.66
C ILE A 165 8.58 -9.68 -7.02
N MET A 166 8.57 -8.48 -7.59
CA MET A 166 9.80 -7.79 -7.99
C MET A 166 10.67 -7.42 -6.79
N ALA A 167 10.08 -6.93 -5.70
CA ALA A 167 10.81 -6.56 -4.49
C ALA A 167 11.51 -7.78 -3.86
N VAL A 168 10.80 -8.90 -3.72
CA VAL A 168 11.37 -10.15 -3.18
C VAL A 168 12.45 -10.70 -4.11
N SER A 169 12.19 -10.74 -5.42
CA SER A 169 13.18 -11.22 -6.41
C SER A 169 14.47 -10.40 -6.38
N ALA A 170 14.35 -9.07 -6.37
CA ALA A 170 15.48 -8.16 -6.31
C ALA A 170 16.28 -8.35 -5.01
N ALA A 171 15.60 -8.42 -3.86
CA ALA A 171 16.27 -8.68 -2.59
C ALA A 171 17.03 -10.02 -2.59
N CYS A 172 16.44 -11.09 -3.13
CA CYS A 172 17.12 -12.38 -3.25
C CYS A 172 18.38 -12.30 -4.12
N GLU A 173 18.32 -11.59 -5.25
CA GLU A 173 19.48 -11.38 -6.12
C GLU A 173 20.57 -10.54 -5.44
N ASP A 174 20.19 -9.45 -4.78
CA ASP A 174 21.09 -8.55 -4.08
C ASP A 174 21.86 -9.27 -2.97
N ILE A 175 21.15 -10.04 -2.14
CA ILE A 175 21.75 -10.86 -1.07
C ILE A 175 22.74 -11.87 -1.65
N ARG A 176 22.41 -12.46 -2.81
CA ARG A 176 23.26 -13.48 -3.44
C ARG A 176 24.50 -12.88 -4.11
N ARG A 177 24.41 -11.65 -4.62
CA ARG A 177 25.46 -10.99 -5.41
C ARG A 177 26.33 -10.03 -4.60
N SER A 178 25.86 -9.55 -3.44
CA SER A 178 26.63 -8.59 -2.63
C SER A 178 27.93 -9.21 -2.10
N ARG A 179 29.04 -8.72 -2.67
CA ARG A 179 30.39 -9.08 -2.23
C ARG A 179 30.71 -8.46 -0.87
N GLY A 180 30.21 -7.24 -0.62
CA GLY A 180 30.34 -6.56 0.67
C GLY A 180 29.70 -7.39 1.78
N PHE A 181 28.47 -7.88 1.56
CA PHE A 181 27.80 -8.73 2.53
C PHE A 181 28.55 -10.05 2.76
N SER A 182 29.04 -10.70 1.71
CA SER A 182 29.81 -11.94 1.85
C SER A 182 31.08 -11.75 2.69
N LYS A 183 31.85 -10.67 2.45
CA LYS A 183 33.03 -10.32 3.25
C LYS A 183 32.69 -9.95 4.69
N LEU A 184 31.56 -9.29 4.92
CA LEU A 184 31.05 -9.01 6.26
C LEU A 184 30.84 -10.29 7.05
N LEU A 185 30.23 -11.32 6.42
CA LEU A 185 30.01 -12.62 7.07
C LEU A 185 31.34 -13.32 7.42
N GLU A 186 32.34 -13.24 6.54
CA GLU A 186 33.69 -13.77 6.82
C GLU A 186 34.33 -13.06 8.02
N LEU A 187 34.21 -11.73 8.08
CA LEU A 187 34.75 -10.95 9.19
C LEU A 187 34.04 -11.26 10.51
N VAL A 188 32.71 -11.38 10.50
CA VAL A 188 31.93 -11.81 11.66
C VAL A 188 32.32 -13.21 12.11
N LEU A 189 32.53 -14.15 11.18
CA LEU A 189 32.99 -15.50 11.49
C LEU A 189 34.38 -15.48 12.13
N LEU A 190 35.31 -14.69 11.58
CA LEU A 190 36.67 -14.53 12.12
C LEU A 190 36.63 -14.00 13.56
N MET A 191 35.89 -12.92 13.80
CA MET A 191 35.74 -12.32 15.12
C MET A 191 35.10 -13.30 16.10
N GLY A 192 34.03 -13.98 15.68
CA GLY A 192 33.34 -14.99 16.47
C GLY A 192 34.28 -16.14 16.86
N ASN A 193 35.07 -16.66 15.92
CA ASN A 193 36.03 -17.74 16.20
C ASN A 193 37.15 -17.30 17.15
N TYR A 194 37.63 -16.06 17.02
CA TYR A 194 38.65 -15.51 17.92
C TYR A 194 38.10 -15.34 19.34
N MET A 195 36.91 -14.73 19.49
CA MET A 195 36.31 -14.46 20.79
C MET A 195 35.84 -15.73 21.51
N ASN A 196 35.43 -16.76 20.77
CA ASN A 196 34.97 -18.03 21.32
C ASN A 196 36.08 -19.08 21.49
N ALA A 197 37.35 -18.69 21.35
CA ALA A 197 38.49 -19.59 21.51
C ALA A 197 38.43 -20.33 22.87
N GLY A 198 38.59 -21.65 22.84
CA GLY A 198 38.49 -22.51 24.03
C GLY A 198 37.07 -22.88 24.48
N SER A 199 36.03 -22.41 23.79
CA SER A 199 34.64 -22.85 24.01
C SER A 199 34.19 -23.90 22.99
N ARG A 200 33.00 -24.48 23.20
CA ARG A 200 32.36 -25.40 22.24
C ARG A 200 32.13 -24.75 20.86
N ASN A 201 32.07 -23.43 20.79
CA ASN A 201 31.84 -22.67 19.56
C ASN A 201 33.14 -22.14 18.92
N ALA A 202 34.31 -22.62 19.37
CA ALA A 202 35.57 -22.32 18.70
C ALA A 202 35.67 -23.04 17.34
N GLN A 203 36.36 -22.43 16.37
CA GLN A 203 36.69 -23.03 15.07
C GLN A 203 35.46 -23.51 14.27
N THR A 204 34.35 -22.78 14.32
CA THR A 204 33.21 -23.08 13.47
C THR A 204 33.47 -22.65 12.03
N PHE A 205 32.86 -23.36 11.08
CA PHE A 205 32.92 -23.04 9.65
C PHE A 205 31.83 -22.06 9.20
N GLY A 206 30.88 -21.76 10.08
CA GLY A 206 29.75 -20.89 9.79
C GLY A 206 28.89 -20.64 11.02
N PHE A 207 27.91 -19.76 10.85
CA PHE A 207 26.93 -19.41 11.86
C PHE A 207 25.58 -19.15 11.20
N ASN A 208 24.50 -19.24 11.99
CA ASN A 208 23.17 -18.89 11.51
C ASN A 208 23.03 -17.37 11.36
N LEU A 209 22.52 -16.89 10.23
CA LEU A 209 22.39 -15.45 9.95
C LEU A 209 21.55 -14.67 10.97
N SER A 210 20.60 -15.29 11.66
CA SER A 210 19.86 -14.67 12.78
C SER A 210 20.78 -14.20 13.92
N SER A 211 22.00 -14.74 14.02
CA SER A 211 23.01 -14.28 15.00
C SER A 211 23.53 -12.88 14.71
N LEU A 212 23.41 -12.37 13.48
CA LEU A 212 23.83 -11.00 13.14
C LEU A 212 23.10 -9.96 13.98
N CYS A 213 21.79 -10.16 14.21
CA CYS A 213 20.97 -9.31 15.07
C CYS A 213 21.41 -9.32 16.55
N LYS A 214 22.22 -10.30 16.97
CA LYS A 214 22.70 -10.44 18.36
C LYS A 214 24.04 -9.75 18.61
N LEU A 215 24.71 -9.25 17.56
CA LEU A 215 25.98 -8.55 17.71
C LEU A 215 25.87 -7.26 18.54
N LYS A 216 24.68 -6.65 18.59
CA LYS A 216 24.43 -5.50 19.48
C LYS A 216 24.38 -5.86 20.96
N ASP A 217 24.11 -7.13 21.30
CA ASP A 217 23.90 -7.56 22.68
C ASP A 217 25.23 -7.86 23.39
N THR A 218 26.29 -8.13 22.62
CA THR A 218 27.64 -8.34 23.16
C THR A 218 28.32 -6.99 23.39
N LYS A 219 28.65 -6.67 24.66
CA LYS A 219 29.26 -5.39 25.05
C LYS A 219 30.72 -5.54 25.46
N SER A 220 31.48 -4.47 25.30
CA SER A 220 32.81 -4.28 25.89
C SER A 220 32.76 -4.31 27.42
N ALA A 221 33.93 -4.51 28.05
CA ALA A 221 34.04 -4.56 29.52
C ALA A 221 33.57 -3.27 30.22
N ASP A 222 33.72 -2.12 29.57
CA ASP A 222 33.24 -0.82 30.07
C ASP A 222 31.75 -0.56 29.75
N GLN A 223 31.07 -1.51 29.09
CA GLN A 223 29.69 -1.42 28.62
C GLN A 223 29.36 -0.25 27.69
N LYS A 224 30.37 0.46 27.16
CA LYS A 224 30.17 1.65 26.32
C LYS A 224 30.04 1.34 24.83
N THR A 225 30.49 0.17 24.37
CA THR A 225 30.54 -0.16 22.94
C THR A 225 30.13 -1.62 22.75
N THR A 226 29.38 -1.88 21.68
CA THR A 226 28.92 -3.25 21.36
C THR A 226 29.83 -3.88 20.31
N LEU A 227 29.76 -5.21 20.16
CA LEU A 227 30.48 -5.92 19.11
C LEU A 227 30.07 -5.43 17.72
N LEU A 228 28.81 -5.03 17.54
CA LEU A 228 28.34 -4.40 16.30
C LEU A 228 29.05 -3.06 16.01
N HIS A 229 29.19 -2.19 17.02
CA HIS A 229 29.91 -0.92 16.85
C HIS A 229 31.39 -1.15 16.50
N PHE A 230 32.02 -2.11 17.17
CA PHE A 230 33.40 -2.48 16.88
C PHE A 230 33.56 -3.07 15.47
N LEU A 231 32.62 -3.93 15.03
CA LEU A 231 32.60 -4.45 13.66
C LEU A 231 32.51 -3.33 12.63
N VAL A 232 31.59 -2.37 12.84
CA VAL A 232 31.43 -1.20 11.97
C VAL A 232 32.72 -0.39 11.90
N GLU A 233 33.35 -0.09 13.04
CA GLU A 233 34.62 0.64 13.11
C GLU A 233 35.73 -0.07 12.33
N VAL A 234 35.86 -1.40 12.50
CA VAL A 234 36.82 -2.21 11.72
C VAL A 234 36.52 -2.17 10.22
N CYS A 235 35.25 -2.17 9.83
CA CYS A 235 34.87 -2.04 8.42
C CYS A 235 35.25 -0.65 7.88
N GLU A 236 34.96 0.42 8.60
CA GLU A 236 35.32 1.79 8.19
C GLU A 236 36.84 2.00 8.06
N GLU A 237 37.63 1.46 8.99
CA GLU A 237 39.07 1.68 9.02
C GLU A 237 39.87 0.76 8.09
N LYS A 238 39.47 -0.52 8.00
CA LYS A 238 40.30 -1.57 7.37
C LYS A 238 39.66 -2.20 6.14
N HIS A 239 38.33 -2.18 6.03
CA HIS A 239 37.59 -2.87 4.99
C HIS A 239 36.44 -2.00 4.43
N PRO A 240 36.73 -0.79 3.91
CA PRO A 240 35.69 0.16 3.49
C PRO A 240 34.83 -0.38 2.34
N ASP A 241 35.35 -1.33 1.56
CA ASP A 241 34.62 -2.02 0.50
C ASP A 241 33.45 -2.89 1.01
N ILE A 242 33.47 -3.27 2.29
CA ILE A 242 32.37 -3.99 2.92
C ILE A 242 31.13 -3.09 3.03
N LEU A 243 31.31 -1.79 3.34
CA LEU A 243 30.21 -0.86 3.69
C LEU A 243 29.16 -0.72 2.58
N ASN A 244 29.53 -0.94 1.33
CA ASN A 244 28.63 -0.91 0.17
C ASN A 244 27.48 -1.93 0.28
N PHE A 245 27.61 -2.97 1.12
CA PHE A 245 26.52 -3.93 1.34
C PHE A 245 25.23 -3.26 1.83
N VAL A 246 25.34 -2.14 2.54
CA VAL A 246 24.18 -1.38 3.02
C VAL A 246 23.34 -0.89 1.83
N ASP A 247 23.98 -0.42 0.77
CA ASP A 247 23.27 0.05 -0.41
C ASP A 247 22.88 -1.11 -1.33
N ASP A 248 23.75 -2.11 -1.48
CA ASP A 248 23.48 -3.32 -2.25
C ASP A 248 22.16 -3.98 -1.81
N LEU A 249 21.91 -4.04 -0.50
CA LEU A 249 20.74 -4.71 0.08
C LEU A 249 19.53 -3.77 0.27
N GLY A 250 19.44 -2.66 -0.46
CA GLY A 250 18.37 -1.68 -0.32
C GLY A 250 16.95 -2.23 -0.58
N HIS A 251 16.80 -3.24 -1.43
CA HIS A 251 15.49 -3.84 -1.71
C HIS A 251 14.87 -4.57 -0.50
N LEU A 252 15.65 -4.86 0.54
CA LEU A 252 15.16 -5.41 1.80
C LEU A 252 14.07 -4.54 2.45
N ASP A 253 14.13 -3.21 2.29
CA ASP A 253 13.17 -2.27 2.90
C ASP A 253 11.72 -2.47 2.43
N LYS A 254 11.56 -2.99 1.21
CA LYS A 254 10.26 -3.37 0.63
C LYS A 254 10.00 -4.85 0.83
N ALA A 255 10.99 -5.69 0.52
CA ALA A 255 10.83 -7.14 0.54
C ALA A 255 10.47 -7.69 1.93
N SER A 256 10.98 -7.09 3.01
CA SER A 256 10.65 -7.51 4.38
C SER A 256 9.20 -7.22 4.81
N LYS A 257 8.41 -6.50 3.99
CA LYS A 257 7.01 -6.16 4.27
C LYS A 257 6.03 -6.96 3.41
N VAL A 258 6.55 -7.74 2.46
CA VAL A 258 5.72 -8.54 1.55
C VAL A 258 5.27 -9.80 2.28
N SER A 259 3.96 -10.07 2.23
CA SER A 259 3.41 -11.36 2.65
C SER A 259 3.37 -12.32 1.46
N VAL A 260 4.31 -13.27 1.44
CA VAL A 260 4.44 -14.30 0.40
C VAL A 260 3.19 -15.20 0.37
N GLU A 261 2.62 -15.49 1.54
CA GLU A 261 1.39 -16.30 1.62
C GLU A 261 0.19 -15.59 0.97
N THR A 262 0.01 -14.30 1.27
CA THR A 262 -1.05 -13.47 0.68
C THR A 262 -0.85 -13.34 -0.83
N LEU A 263 0.39 -13.13 -1.26
CA LEU A 263 0.77 -13.04 -2.66
C LEU A 263 0.39 -14.33 -3.42
N GLU A 264 0.79 -15.49 -2.90
CA GLU A 264 0.48 -16.79 -3.51
C GLU A 264 -1.04 -17.04 -3.56
N LYS A 265 -1.77 -16.70 -2.49
CA LYS A 265 -3.23 -16.80 -2.44
C LYS A 265 -3.90 -15.95 -3.51
N ASN A 266 -3.50 -14.70 -3.66
CA ASN A 266 -4.06 -13.76 -4.63
C ASN A 266 -3.78 -14.23 -6.06
N LEU A 267 -2.55 -14.67 -6.35
CA LEU A 267 -2.19 -15.21 -7.67
C LEU A 267 -3.00 -16.47 -8.01
N LYS A 268 -3.15 -17.41 -7.06
CA LYS A 268 -3.98 -18.61 -7.25
C LYS A 268 -5.46 -18.28 -7.40
N GLN A 269 -5.95 -17.25 -6.73
CA GLN A 269 -7.34 -16.79 -6.87
C GLN A 269 -7.58 -16.22 -8.26
N MET A 270 -6.70 -15.33 -8.73
CA MET A 270 -6.75 -14.75 -10.08
C MET A 270 -6.77 -15.85 -11.16
N GLY A 271 -5.87 -16.84 -11.05
CA GLY A 271 -5.85 -17.98 -11.97
C GLY A 271 -7.15 -18.79 -11.98
N ARG A 272 -7.75 -19.03 -10.80
CA ARG A 272 -9.05 -19.72 -10.67
C ARG A 272 -10.20 -18.92 -11.28
N GLN A 273 -10.25 -17.61 -11.05
CA GLN A 273 -11.28 -16.73 -11.62
C GLN A 273 -11.19 -16.71 -13.15
N LEU A 274 -9.97 -16.65 -13.70
CA LEU A 274 -9.75 -16.69 -15.14
C LEU A 274 -10.19 -18.03 -15.77
N GLN A 275 -9.80 -19.16 -15.15
CA GLN A 275 -10.24 -20.49 -15.60
C GLN A 275 -11.76 -20.67 -15.54
N GLN A 276 -12.40 -20.13 -14.49
CA GLN A 276 -13.86 -20.18 -14.35
C GLN A 276 -14.53 -19.35 -15.45
N LEU A 277 -14.04 -18.12 -15.69
CA LEU A 277 -14.56 -17.26 -16.76
C LEU A 277 -14.46 -17.92 -18.14
N GLU A 278 -13.34 -18.58 -18.46
CA GLU A 278 -13.21 -19.33 -19.70
C GLU A 278 -14.25 -20.44 -19.86
N LYS A 279 -14.49 -21.20 -18.78
CA LYS A 279 -15.49 -22.28 -18.79
C LYS A 279 -16.88 -21.69 -19.00
N ASP A 280 -17.19 -20.61 -18.30
CA ASP A 280 -18.48 -19.93 -18.41
C ASP A 280 -18.72 -19.37 -19.81
N LEU A 281 -17.70 -18.80 -20.46
CA LEU A 281 -17.80 -18.30 -21.84
C LEU A 281 -18.08 -19.41 -22.86
N LYS A 282 -17.55 -20.62 -22.66
CA LYS A 282 -17.78 -21.76 -23.58
C LYS A 282 -19.23 -22.25 -23.56
N ILE A 283 -19.91 -22.11 -22.43
CA ILE A 283 -21.30 -22.57 -22.23
C ILE A 283 -22.30 -21.42 -22.26
N PHE A 284 -21.84 -20.21 -22.57
CA PHE A 284 -22.67 -19.01 -22.55
C PHE A 284 -23.64 -19.02 -23.74
N PRO A 285 -24.94 -18.74 -23.53
CA PRO A 285 -25.90 -18.74 -24.63
C PRO A 285 -25.57 -17.63 -25.65
N PRO A 286 -25.96 -17.81 -26.93
CA PRO A 286 -25.84 -16.74 -27.91
C PRO A 286 -26.67 -15.51 -27.49
N PRO A 287 -26.24 -14.31 -27.87
CA PRO A 287 -26.95 -13.08 -27.53
C PRO A 287 -28.32 -13.04 -28.22
N GLU A 288 -29.36 -12.78 -27.44
CA GLU A 288 -30.73 -12.56 -27.93
C GLU A 288 -31.10 -11.07 -27.97
N ASP A 289 -30.31 -10.23 -27.27
CA ASP A 289 -30.44 -8.77 -27.22
C ASP A 289 -29.31 -8.14 -28.02
N SER A 290 -29.59 -7.10 -28.82
CA SER A 290 -28.59 -6.38 -29.59
C SER A 290 -27.53 -5.67 -28.74
N HIS A 291 -27.85 -5.36 -27.48
CA HIS A 291 -26.94 -4.77 -26.51
C HIS A 291 -26.05 -5.81 -25.82
N ASP A 292 -26.33 -7.11 -25.97
CA ASP A 292 -25.54 -8.15 -25.34
C ASP A 292 -24.18 -8.33 -26.03
N LYS A 293 -23.19 -7.57 -25.54
CA LYS A 293 -21.80 -7.58 -26.00
C LYS A 293 -20.89 -8.39 -25.06
N PHE A 294 -21.48 -9.08 -24.08
CA PHE A 294 -20.73 -9.74 -23.01
C PHE A 294 -19.72 -10.77 -23.52
N VAL A 295 -20.17 -11.73 -24.34
CA VAL A 295 -19.28 -12.80 -24.85
C VAL A 295 -18.14 -12.19 -25.66
N THR A 296 -18.42 -11.21 -26.52
CA THR A 296 -17.42 -10.52 -27.33
C THR A 296 -16.38 -9.80 -26.47
N LYS A 297 -16.81 -8.96 -25.53
CA LYS A 297 -15.90 -8.19 -24.67
C LYS A 297 -15.12 -9.07 -23.70
N MET A 298 -15.78 -10.04 -23.06
CA MET A 298 -15.13 -10.94 -22.11
C MET A 298 -14.17 -11.92 -22.80
N SER A 299 -14.47 -12.37 -24.01
CA SER A 299 -13.53 -13.20 -24.78
C SER A 299 -12.24 -12.43 -25.11
N SER A 300 -12.36 -11.16 -25.52
CA SER A 300 -11.19 -10.29 -25.73
C SER A 300 -10.41 -10.05 -24.43
N PHE A 301 -11.10 -9.83 -23.32
CA PHE A 301 -10.48 -9.65 -22.01
C PHE A 301 -9.71 -10.90 -21.57
N VAL A 302 -10.31 -12.10 -21.68
CA VAL A 302 -9.67 -13.36 -21.29
C VAL A 302 -8.35 -13.60 -22.02
N ILE A 303 -8.27 -13.26 -23.31
CA ILE A 303 -7.02 -13.40 -24.09
C ILE A 303 -5.91 -12.54 -23.48
N SER A 304 -6.17 -11.25 -23.24
CA SER A 304 -5.21 -10.33 -22.62
C SER A 304 -4.88 -10.73 -21.17
N ALA A 305 -5.91 -11.06 -20.38
CA ALA A 305 -5.76 -11.42 -18.98
C ALA A 305 -4.93 -12.70 -18.80
N LYS A 306 -5.09 -13.69 -19.69
CA LYS A 306 -4.23 -14.89 -19.73
C LYS A 306 -2.78 -14.54 -19.95
N GLU A 307 -2.48 -13.73 -20.95
CA GLU A 307 -1.11 -13.37 -21.26
C GLU A 307 -0.44 -12.66 -20.08
N GLN A 308 -1.16 -11.74 -19.43
CA GLN A 308 -0.68 -11.04 -18.24
C GLN A 308 -0.51 -11.99 -17.05
N TYR A 309 -1.49 -12.85 -16.79
CA TYR A 309 -1.43 -13.85 -15.73
C TYR A 309 -0.27 -14.83 -15.93
N GLU A 310 -0.05 -15.35 -17.13
CA GLU A 310 1.06 -16.24 -17.44
C GLU A 310 2.42 -15.58 -17.23
N LYS A 311 2.56 -14.31 -17.63
CA LYS A 311 3.77 -13.52 -17.34
C LYS A 311 3.98 -13.37 -15.84
N LEU A 312 2.92 -13.03 -15.10
CA LEU A 312 2.98 -12.85 -13.64
C LEU A 312 3.30 -14.17 -12.92
N SER A 313 2.70 -15.28 -13.35
CA SER A 313 2.97 -16.63 -12.83
C SER A 313 4.42 -17.04 -13.06
N LYS A 314 4.97 -16.78 -14.26
CA LYS A 314 6.39 -17.05 -14.54
C LYS A 314 7.33 -16.22 -13.67
N LEU A 315 6.98 -14.95 -13.42
CA LEU A 315 7.75 -14.10 -12.50
C LEU A 315 7.73 -14.66 -11.07
N HIS A 316 6.56 -15.10 -10.60
CA HIS A 316 6.42 -15.76 -9.29
C HIS A 316 7.25 -17.05 -9.19
N GLU A 317 7.16 -17.93 -10.19
CA GLU A 317 7.96 -19.16 -10.22
C GLU A 317 9.47 -18.89 -10.19
N ASN A 318 9.92 -17.81 -10.84
CA ASN A 318 11.32 -17.41 -10.80
C ASN A 318 11.71 -16.84 -9.43
N MET A 319 10.84 -16.05 -8.80
CA MET A 319 11.01 -15.57 -7.42
C MET A 319 11.14 -16.76 -6.46
N ASP A 320 10.27 -17.77 -6.57
CA ASP A 320 10.33 -18.98 -5.73
C ASP A 320 11.64 -19.75 -5.90
N LYS A 321 12.17 -19.84 -7.13
CA LYS A 321 13.46 -20.46 -7.39
C LYS A 321 14.61 -19.66 -6.78
N LEU A 322 14.58 -18.33 -6.91
CA LEU A 322 15.57 -17.46 -6.26
C LEU A 322 15.55 -17.67 -4.75
N TYR A 323 14.37 -17.64 -4.15
CA TYR A 323 14.16 -17.94 -2.73
C TYR A 323 14.77 -19.28 -2.32
N GLN A 324 14.41 -20.39 -2.98
CA GLN A 324 14.94 -21.71 -2.64
C GLN A 324 16.47 -21.75 -2.73
N ASN A 325 17.04 -21.08 -3.74
CA ASN A 325 18.48 -20.97 -3.91
C ASN A 325 19.15 -20.17 -2.79
N ILE A 326 18.58 -19.07 -2.31
CA ILE A 326 19.20 -18.29 -1.21
C ILE A 326 19.15 -19.07 0.11
N MET A 327 18.03 -19.75 0.39
CA MET A 327 17.87 -20.53 1.62
C MET A 327 18.86 -21.68 1.65
N ALA A 328 19.02 -22.38 0.53
CA ALA A 328 20.03 -23.42 0.38
C ALA A 328 21.45 -22.87 0.51
N TYR A 329 21.75 -21.73 -0.12
CA TYR A 329 23.07 -21.11 -0.09
C TYR A 329 23.53 -20.75 1.33
N TYR A 330 22.64 -20.22 2.17
CA TYR A 330 22.92 -19.89 3.57
C TYR A 330 22.58 -21.01 4.55
N ALA A 331 22.32 -22.24 4.06
CA ALA A 331 21.99 -23.41 4.86
C ALA A 331 20.83 -23.20 5.86
N ILE A 332 19.78 -22.50 5.42
CA ILE A 332 18.59 -22.20 6.22
C ILE A 332 17.54 -23.29 6.03
N ASP A 333 17.03 -23.82 7.14
CA ASP A 333 15.94 -24.80 7.15
C ASP A 333 14.61 -24.09 6.89
N VAL A 334 14.09 -24.24 5.66
CA VAL A 334 12.81 -23.67 5.20
C VAL A 334 11.59 -24.16 6.00
N LYS A 335 11.74 -25.22 6.81
CA LYS A 335 10.68 -25.68 7.72
C LYS A 335 10.63 -24.90 9.04
N LYS A 336 11.73 -24.21 9.38
CA LYS A 336 11.88 -23.48 10.64
C LYS A 336 11.85 -21.97 10.48
N VAL A 337 12.32 -21.48 9.33
CA VAL A 337 12.45 -20.05 9.06
C VAL A 337 11.73 -19.77 7.75
N SER A 338 10.72 -18.90 7.80
CA SER A 338 10.03 -18.43 6.60
C SER A 338 10.91 -17.42 5.84
N LEU A 339 10.61 -17.20 4.55
CA LEU A 339 11.27 -16.17 3.77
C LEU A 339 11.07 -14.77 4.39
N GLU A 340 9.86 -14.49 4.86
CA GLU A 340 9.50 -13.22 5.46
C GLU A 340 10.35 -12.93 6.70
N ASP A 341 10.48 -13.93 7.59
CA ASP A 341 11.32 -13.83 8.78
C ASP A 341 12.79 -13.61 8.39
N PHE A 342 13.28 -14.37 7.41
CA PHE A 342 14.65 -14.26 6.93
C PHE A 342 14.96 -12.85 6.39
N LEU A 343 14.11 -12.32 5.51
CA LEU A 343 14.30 -10.97 4.94
C LEU A 343 14.15 -9.89 6.02
N THR A 344 13.24 -10.09 6.97
CA THR A 344 13.03 -9.17 8.10
C THR A 344 14.25 -9.12 9.02
N ASP A 345 14.80 -10.28 9.39
CA ASP A 345 16.02 -10.35 10.21
C ASP A 345 17.20 -9.69 9.50
N LEU A 346 17.38 -9.92 8.20
CA LEU A 346 18.43 -9.28 7.44
C LEU A 346 18.24 -7.76 7.37
N ASN A 347 17.02 -7.28 7.17
CA ASN A 347 16.73 -5.85 7.12
C ASN A 347 16.94 -5.18 8.49
N ASN A 348 16.57 -5.87 9.56
CA ASN A 348 16.81 -5.44 10.94
C ASN A 348 18.32 -5.30 11.19
N PHE A 349 19.12 -6.29 10.81
CA PHE A 349 20.57 -6.22 10.93
C PHE A 349 21.14 -5.06 10.11
N ARG A 350 20.74 -4.90 8.85
CA ARG A 350 21.16 -3.78 8.00
C ARG A 350 20.85 -2.43 8.66
N THR A 351 19.64 -2.27 9.19
CA THR A 351 19.22 -1.06 9.90
C THR A 351 20.06 -0.80 11.15
N MET A 352 20.31 -1.85 11.94
CA MET A 352 21.18 -1.76 13.12
C MET A 352 22.62 -1.40 12.75
N PHE A 353 23.15 -1.93 11.64
CA PHE A 353 24.49 -1.60 11.15
C PHE A 353 24.58 -0.11 10.75
N MET A 354 23.61 0.39 9.99
CA MET A 354 23.51 1.82 9.65
C MET A 354 23.41 2.71 10.88
N GLN A 355 22.67 2.27 11.90
CA GLN A 355 22.55 3.02 13.15
C GLN A 355 23.88 3.06 13.90
N ALA A 356 24.59 1.93 14.00
CA ALA A 356 25.91 1.86 14.62
C ALA A 356 26.96 2.71 13.87
N MET A 357 26.89 2.81 12.52
CA MET A 357 27.70 3.77 11.74
C MET A 357 27.46 5.21 12.18
N LYS A 358 26.20 5.63 12.31
CA LYS A 358 25.84 6.98 12.76
C LYS A 358 26.29 7.25 14.19
N GLU A 359 26.17 6.25 15.08
CA GLU A 359 26.58 6.34 16.47
C GLU A 359 28.11 6.43 16.62
N ASN A 360 28.86 5.61 15.88
CA ASN A 360 30.32 5.69 15.82
C ASN A 360 30.81 7.05 15.29
N PHE A 361 30.19 7.55 14.23
CA PHE A 361 30.52 8.86 13.69
C PHE A 361 30.34 9.97 14.73
N LYS A 362 29.19 10.03 15.39
CA LYS A 362 28.92 11.00 16.47
C LYS A 362 29.90 10.87 17.62
N LYS A 363 30.18 9.64 18.06
CA LYS A 363 31.14 9.38 19.14
C LYS A 363 32.53 9.92 18.79
N ARG A 364 33.02 9.70 17.56
CA ARG A 364 34.31 10.24 17.09
C ARG A 364 34.32 11.77 17.06
N GLU A 365 33.23 12.40 16.60
CA GLU A 365 33.11 13.86 16.62
C GLU A 365 33.14 14.44 18.05
N GLU A 366 32.45 13.79 18.98
CA GLU A 366 32.43 14.17 20.40
C GLU A 366 33.82 14.02 21.03
N GLU A 367 34.48 12.89 20.82
CA GLU A 367 35.84 12.63 21.32
C GLU A 367 36.87 13.64 20.75
N GLU A 368 36.75 14.00 19.47
CA GLU A 368 37.62 15.00 18.88
C GLU A 368 37.37 16.40 19.46
N LYS A 369 36.10 16.76 19.67
CA LYS A 369 35.71 18.02 20.31
C LYS A 369 36.21 18.10 21.75
N GLU A 370 36.08 17.03 22.53
CA GLU A 370 36.61 16.95 23.89
C GLU A 370 38.14 17.05 23.92
N LYS A 371 38.83 16.36 23.01
CA LYS A 371 40.28 16.44 22.87
C LYS A 371 40.75 17.86 22.54
N ARG A 372 40.08 18.54 21.60
CA ARG A 372 40.36 19.94 21.24
C ARG A 372 40.11 20.87 22.44
N ALA A 373 39.03 20.67 23.19
CA ALA A 373 38.73 21.44 24.39
C ALA A 373 39.77 21.22 25.51
N ARG A 374 40.25 19.99 25.69
CA ARG A 374 41.29 19.67 26.67
C ARG A 374 42.61 20.35 26.33
N ILE A 375 43.05 20.25 25.07
CA ILE A 375 44.27 20.91 24.58
C ILE A 375 44.16 22.44 24.74
N ALA A 376 43.01 23.03 24.42
CA ALA A 376 42.78 24.46 24.59
C ALA A 376 42.86 24.91 26.06
N LYS A 377 42.30 24.12 26.99
CA LYS A 377 42.40 24.38 28.44
C LYS A 377 43.84 24.28 28.95
N GLU A 378 44.57 23.24 28.56
CA GLU A 378 45.97 23.04 28.94
C GLU A 378 46.86 24.19 28.43
N LEU A 379 46.66 24.65 27.18
CA LEU A 379 47.37 25.80 26.62
C LEU A 379 47.03 27.12 27.35
N ALA A 380 45.75 27.36 27.64
CA ALA A 380 45.32 28.57 28.36
C ALA A 380 45.87 28.61 29.80
N GLU A 381 45.93 27.46 30.47
CA GLU A 381 46.51 27.34 31.81
C GLU A 381 48.03 27.60 31.80
N LYS A 382 48.74 27.03 30.82
CA LYS A 382 50.17 27.27 30.63
C LYS A 382 50.47 28.75 30.38
N GLU A 383 49.71 29.40 29.49
CA GLU A 383 49.87 30.84 29.21
C GLU A 383 49.58 31.70 30.45
N ARG A 384 48.55 31.35 31.24
CA ARG A 384 48.24 32.03 32.50
C ARG A 384 49.39 31.92 33.49
N LEU A 385 49.99 30.74 33.64
CA LEU A 385 51.11 30.51 34.54
C LEU A 385 52.37 31.27 34.10
N GLU A 386 52.67 31.28 32.81
CA GLU A 386 53.79 32.05 32.25
C GLU A 386 53.61 33.57 32.47
N ARG A 387 52.40 34.09 32.29
CA ARG A 387 52.08 35.50 32.58
C ARG A 387 52.27 35.82 34.06
N GLN A 388 51.87 34.93 34.97
CA GLN A 388 52.08 35.11 36.41
C GLN A 388 53.56 35.09 36.79
N GLN A 389 54.35 34.18 36.22
CA GLN A 389 55.80 34.12 36.45
C GLN A 389 56.53 35.34 35.89
N LYS A 390 56.16 35.83 34.71
CA LYS A 390 56.69 37.09 34.15
C LYS A 390 56.38 38.28 35.06
N LYS A 391 55.15 38.37 35.59
CA LYS A 391 54.77 39.41 36.55
C LYS A 391 55.58 39.34 37.84
N LYS A 392 55.79 38.16 38.42
CA LYS A 392 56.63 37.98 39.62
C LYS A 392 58.07 38.43 39.37
N ARG A 393 58.71 37.99 38.29
CA ARG A 393 60.07 38.42 37.92
C ARG A 393 60.19 39.94 37.74
N LEU A 394 59.19 40.57 37.10
CA LEU A 394 59.18 42.02 36.91
C LEU A 394 59.00 42.80 38.22
N LEU A 395 58.30 42.22 39.21
CA LEU A 395 58.16 42.82 40.54
C LEU A 395 59.46 42.67 41.35
N GLU A 396 60.11 41.51 41.27
CA GLU A 396 61.40 41.25 41.94
C GLU A 396 62.55 42.11 41.40
N MET A 397 62.52 42.50 40.11
CA MET A 397 63.53 43.41 39.52
C MET A 397 63.32 44.90 39.88
N LYS A 398 62.19 45.27 40.51
CA LYS A 398 61.85 46.66 40.87
C LYS A 398 62.05 46.98 42.36
N THR A 399 62.30 45.97 43.18
CA THR A 399 62.78 46.05 44.57
C THR A 399 64.27 45.81 44.59
#